data_AF-A0A377PCG0-F1
#
_entry.id   AF-A0A377PCG0-F1
#
_cell.length_a   1.000
_cell.length_b   1.000
_cell.length_c   1.000
_cell.angle_alpha   90.00
_cell.angle_beta   90.00
_cell.angle_gamma   90.00
#
_symmetry.space_group_name_H-M   'P 1'
#
loop_
_entity.id
_entity.type
_entity.pdbx_description
1 polymer ?
#
loop_
_entity_poly.entity_id
_entity_poly.type
_entity_poly.pdbx_seq_one_letter_code
_entity_poly.pdbx_strand_id
1 'polypeptide(L)'
;MSLTKQQIVNWLMRCGDVFAEQKDFLTQLDTEIGDADHGLNMNRGFNKVVEKLPSFADKDIGFILKNTGMTLLSSVGGASGPLFGTFFIRASQSTAAKQSLSLIELTQMLKEGVEGVVSRGKAEPNDKTMCDVWWPVVASLEASSQKRSAGATGARFGR
;
A
#
# COMPACT_ATOMS: atom_id res chain seq x y z
N MET A 1 -11.99 -4.39 16.17
CA MET A 1 -10.98 -3.35 15.88
C MET A 1 -10.90 -3.19 14.36
N SER A 2 -11.15 -1.99 13.89
CA SER A 2 -11.11 -1.55 12.49
C SER A 2 -10.00 -0.52 12.30
N LEU A 3 -9.48 -0.41 11.08
CA LEU A 3 -8.53 0.62 10.66
C LEU A 3 -9.31 1.85 10.19
N THR A 4 -9.16 3.00 10.84
CA THR A 4 -9.89 4.22 10.49
C THR A 4 -9.21 4.98 9.35
N LYS A 5 -9.97 5.84 8.68
CA LYS A 5 -9.41 6.81 7.73
C LYS A 5 -8.25 7.60 8.31
N GLN A 6 -8.37 8.10 9.54
CA GLN A 6 -7.30 8.91 10.16
C GLN A 6 -6.02 8.09 10.31
N GLN A 7 -6.12 6.79 10.59
CA GLN A 7 -4.96 5.91 10.65
C GLN A 7 -4.32 5.71 9.27
N ILE A 8 -5.11 5.69 8.19
CA ILE A 8 -4.60 5.65 6.81
C ILE A 8 -3.89 6.95 6.45
N VAL A 9 -4.47 8.11 6.79
CA VAL A 9 -3.81 9.42 6.61
C VAL A 9 -2.47 9.45 7.36
N ASN A 10 -2.46 9.01 8.62
CA ASN A 10 -1.23 8.95 9.41
C ASN A 10 -0.21 7.95 8.85
N TRP A 11 -0.67 6.84 8.27
CA TRP A 11 0.20 5.87 7.58
C TRP A 11 0.88 6.51 6.36
N LEU A 12 0.14 7.24 5.53
CA LEU A 12 0.70 7.93 4.36
C LEU A 12 1.70 9.03 4.74
N MET A 13 1.43 9.78 5.83
CA MET A 13 2.40 10.72 6.39
C MET A 13 3.70 10.03 6.80
N ARG A 14 3.59 8.92 7.54
CA ARG A 14 4.76 8.11 7.95
C ARG A 14 5.52 7.51 6.78
N CYS A 15 4.84 7.18 5.67
CA CYS A 15 5.54 6.78 4.45
C CYS A 15 6.42 7.93 3.92
N GLY A 16 5.94 9.18 3.94
CA GLY A 16 6.76 10.35 3.63
C GLY A 16 8.01 10.43 4.50
N ASP A 17 7.84 10.33 5.82
CA ASP A 17 8.96 10.36 6.78
C ASP A 17 9.99 9.26 6.48
N VAL A 18 9.52 8.01 6.29
CA VAL A 18 10.39 6.86 6.05
C VAL A 18 11.11 6.97 4.69
N PHE A 19 10.44 7.38 3.62
CA PHE A 19 11.10 7.53 2.32
C PHE A 19 12.06 8.72 2.29
N ALA A 20 11.85 9.74 3.12
CA ALA A 20 12.82 10.82 3.31
C ALA A 20 14.04 10.34 4.10
N GLU A 21 13.83 9.64 5.22
CA GLU A 21 14.89 9.13 6.08
C GLU A 21 15.76 8.07 5.37
N GLN A 22 15.13 7.15 4.65
CA GLN A 22 15.80 6.01 4.00
C GLN A 22 16.22 6.29 2.55
N LYS A 23 16.08 7.54 2.08
CA LYS A 23 16.33 7.94 0.69
C LYS A 23 17.71 7.50 0.20
N ASP A 24 18.77 7.84 0.93
CA ASP A 24 20.14 7.52 0.50
C ASP A 24 20.43 6.01 0.57
N PHE A 25 19.89 5.32 1.57
CA PHE A 25 20.02 3.86 1.68
C PHE A 25 19.35 3.13 0.51
N LEU A 26 18.12 3.51 0.15
CA LEU A 26 17.40 2.93 -0.98
C LEU A 26 18.09 3.23 -2.32
N THR A 27 18.65 4.43 -2.48
CA THR A 27 19.49 4.76 -3.64
C THR A 27 20.76 3.91 -3.68
N GLN A 28 21.41 3.66 -2.54
CA GLN A 28 22.59 2.78 -2.51
C GLN A 28 22.24 1.34 -2.92
N LEU A 29 21.15 0.78 -2.40
CA LEU A 29 20.72 -0.57 -2.81
C LEU A 29 20.47 -0.67 -4.31
N ASP A 30 19.86 0.36 -4.89
CA ASP A 30 19.57 0.45 -6.31
C ASP A 30 20.81 0.79 -7.15
N THR A 31 21.87 1.32 -6.55
CA THR A 31 23.16 1.52 -7.23
C THR A 31 23.83 0.18 -7.54
N GLU A 32 23.70 -0.81 -6.66
CA GLU A 32 24.36 -2.10 -6.81
C GLU A 32 23.77 -2.95 -7.96
N ILE A 33 22.49 -2.76 -8.30
CA ILE A 33 21.75 -3.64 -9.25
C ILE A 33 20.79 -2.90 -10.19
N GLY A 34 20.82 -1.57 -10.21
CA GLY A 34 19.89 -0.71 -10.94
C GLY A 34 20.57 0.58 -11.41
N ASP A 35 19.81 1.67 -11.47
CA ASP A 35 20.26 2.97 -12.00
C ASP A 35 20.40 4.06 -10.92
N ALA A 36 20.46 3.65 -9.65
CA ALA A 36 20.70 4.51 -8.48
C ALA A 36 19.64 5.61 -8.28
N ASP A 37 18.40 5.37 -8.70
CA ASP A 37 17.36 6.40 -8.70
C ASP A 37 16.18 6.09 -7.77
N HIS A 38 16.08 4.84 -7.25
CA HIS A 38 14.90 4.39 -6.52
C HIS A 38 14.58 5.24 -5.29
N GLY A 39 15.56 5.48 -4.42
CA GLY A 39 15.39 6.29 -3.20
C GLY A 39 14.96 7.73 -3.51
N LEU A 40 15.59 8.35 -4.52
CA LEU A 40 15.23 9.69 -4.99
C LEU A 40 13.81 9.74 -5.55
N ASN A 41 13.43 8.76 -6.36
CA ASN A 41 12.12 8.66 -6.98
C ASN A 41 11.01 8.48 -5.94
N MET A 42 11.20 7.59 -4.96
CA MET A 42 10.21 7.33 -3.91
C MET A 42 10.06 8.51 -2.96
N ASN A 43 11.15 9.14 -2.54
CA ASN A 43 11.12 10.36 -1.72
C ASN A 43 10.39 11.51 -2.46
N ARG A 44 10.70 11.73 -3.75
CA ARG A 44 10.00 12.73 -4.57
C ARG A 44 8.50 12.47 -4.64
N GLY A 45 8.10 11.21 -4.83
CA GLY A 45 6.71 10.82 -4.92
C GLY A 45 5.94 11.00 -3.62
N PHE A 46 6.47 10.46 -2.52
CA PHE A 46 5.79 10.51 -1.23
C PHE A 46 5.80 11.90 -0.60
N ASN A 47 6.81 12.74 -0.85
CA ASN A 47 6.75 14.16 -0.46
C ASN A 47 5.58 14.87 -1.15
N LYS A 48 5.35 14.62 -2.45
CA LYS A 48 4.17 15.15 -3.16
C LYS A 48 2.85 14.59 -2.65
N VAL A 49 2.83 13.32 -2.23
CA VAL A 49 1.64 12.74 -1.58
C VAL A 49 1.35 13.50 -0.28
N VAL A 50 2.35 13.65 0.59
CA VAL A 50 2.23 14.34 1.87
C VAL A 50 1.80 15.80 1.69
N GLU A 51 2.39 16.52 0.73
CA GLU A 51 2.02 17.90 0.41
C GLU A 51 0.54 18.04 0.04
N LYS A 52 0.01 17.10 -0.77
CA LYS A 52 -1.38 17.15 -1.21
C LYS A 52 -2.38 16.57 -0.21
N LEU A 53 -1.94 15.69 0.68
CA LEU A 53 -2.79 14.93 1.60
C LEU A 53 -3.76 15.80 2.40
N PRO A 54 -3.38 16.98 2.94
CA PRO A 54 -4.31 17.87 3.64
C PRO A 54 -5.54 18.27 2.83
N SER A 55 -5.44 18.36 1.50
CA SER A 55 -6.55 18.76 0.62
C SER A 55 -7.65 17.70 0.47
N PHE A 56 -7.37 16.45 0.88
CA PHE A 56 -8.31 15.34 0.76
C PHE A 56 -8.34 14.39 1.96
N ALA A 57 -7.70 14.75 3.08
CA ALA A 57 -7.68 13.96 4.31
C ALA A 57 -9.07 13.80 4.95
N ASP A 58 -10.00 14.70 4.64
CA ASP A 58 -11.39 14.68 5.12
C ASP A 58 -12.31 13.75 4.30
N LYS A 59 -11.88 13.30 3.11
CA LYS A 59 -12.69 12.47 2.19
C LYS A 59 -12.80 11.02 2.64
N ASP A 60 -13.40 10.12 1.88
CA ASP A 60 -13.39 8.69 2.20
C ASP A 60 -12.03 8.03 1.84
N ILE A 61 -11.82 6.81 2.35
CA ILE A 61 -10.57 6.06 2.18
C ILE A 61 -10.28 5.82 0.69
N GLY A 62 -11.28 5.43 -0.10
CA GLY A 62 -11.12 5.22 -1.53
C GLY A 62 -10.62 6.50 -2.21
N PHE A 63 -11.21 7.66 -1.91
CA PHE A 63 -10.75 8.93 -2.46
C PHE A 63 -9.30 9.26 -2.08
N ILE A 64 -8.91 9.05 -0.82
CA ILE A 64 -7.53 9.27 -0.34
C ILE A 64 -6.54 8.36 -1.08
N LEU A 65 -6.82 7.06 -1.17
CA LEU A 65 -5.93 6.10 -1.82
C LEU A 65 -5.85 6.36 -3.33
N LYS A 66 -6.96 6.72 -3.98
CA LYS A 66 -6.97 7.06 -5.41
C LYS A 66 -6.07 8.26 -5.72
N ASN A 67 -6.19 9.35 -4.94
CA ASN A 67 -5.36 10.54 -5.14
C ASN A 67 -3.88 10.28 -4.81
N THR A 68 -3.61 9.43 -3.82
CA THR A 68 -2.26 8.94 -3.53
C THR A 68 -1.68 8.19 -4.74
N GLY A 69 -2.41 7.21 -5.27
CA GLY A 69 -1.97 6.43 -6.42
C GLY A 69 -1.77 7.27 -7.69
N MET A 70 -2.67 8.21 -7.98
CA MET A 70 -2.51 9.15 -9.09
C MET A 70 -1.29 10.06 -8.92
N THR A 71 -1.02 10.50 -7.69
CA THR A 71 0.16 11.33 -7.39
C THR A 71 1.44 10.53 -7.59
N LEU A 72 1.53 9.30 -7.08
CA LEU A 72 2.71 8.45 -7.27
C LEU A 72 2.92 8.11 -8.75
N LEU A 73 1.86 7.73 -9.47
CA LEU A 73 1.90 7.41 -10.90
C LEU A 73 2.49 8.55 -11.75
N SER A 74 2.24 9.80 -11.38
CA SER A 74 2.66 10.98 -12.14
C SER A 74 3.96 11.62 -11.64
N SER A 75 4.51 11.18 -10.52
CA SER A 75 5.66 11.84 -9.90
C SER A 75 6.83 10.93 -9.56
N VAL A 76 6.59 9.64 -9.38
CA VAL A 76 7.65 8.64 -9.22
C VAL A 76 8.09 8.21 -10.61
N GLY A 77 9.41 8.24 -10.85
CA GLY A 77 10.03 7.81 -12.11
C GLY A 77 10.26 6.30 -12.18
N GLY A 78 10.79 5.85 -13.32
CA GLY A 78 11.16 4.46 -13.52
C GLY A 78 9.99 3.47 -13.42
N ALA A 79 10.31 2.20 -13.16
CA ALA A 79 9.31 1.14 -13.05
C ALA A 79 8.41 1.30 -11.81
N SER A 80 8.95 1.87 -10.72
CA SER A 80 8.27 1.93 -9.42
C SER A 80 7.02 2.81 -9.43
N GLY A 81 7.01 3.91 -10.20
CA GLY A 81 5.87 4.83 -10.25
C GLY A 81 4.58 4.20 -10.77
N PRO A 82 4.59 3.59 -11.97
CA PRO A 82 3.45 2.82 -12.47
C PRO A 82 3.01 1.69 -11.55
N LEU A 83 3.93 1.02 -10.85
CA LEU A 83 3.62 -0.11 -9.96
C LEU A 83 2.94 0.36 -8.67
N PHE A 84 3.56 1.25 -7.88
CA PHE A 84 2.94 1.79 -6.67
C PHE A 84 1.69 2.60 -6.97
N GLY A 85 1.69 3.38 -8.06
CA GLY A 85 0.49 4.07 -8.52
C GLY A 85 -0.68 3.12 -8.78
N THR A 86 -0.41 2.00 -9.46
CA THR A 86 -1.42 0.96 -9.73
C THR A 86 -1.91 0.29 -8.45
N PHE A 87 -1.00 -0.03 -7.52
CA PHE A 87 -1.35 -0.60 -6.23
C PHE A 87 -2.41 0.26 -5.52
N PHE A 88 -2.14 1.54 -5.35
CA PHE A 88 -3.05 2.46 -4.65
C PHE A 88 -4.35 2.71 -5.42
N ILE A 89 -4.30 2.78 -6.75
CA ILE A 89 -5.50 2.94 -7.57
C ILE A 89 -6.39 1.71 -7.47
N ARG A 90 -5.85 0.48 -7.51
CA ARG A 90 -6.66 -0.73 -7.34
C ARG A 90 -7.22 -0.84 -5.93
N ALA A 91 -6.40 -0.63 -4.90
CA ALA A 91 -6.82 -0.59 -3.50
C ALA A 91 -7.96 0.43 -3.25
N SER A 92 -7.98 1.55 -3.99
CA SER A 92 -9.04 2.55 -3.86
C SER A 92 -10.43 2.05 -4.26
N GLN A 93 -10.51 1.05 -5.14
CA GLN A 93 -11.78 0.58 -5.71
C GLN A 93 -12.59 -0.23 -4.68
N SER A 94 -11.95 -1.13 -3.93
CA SER A 94 -12.59 -1.88 -2.83
C SER A 94 -12.86 -1.07 -1.57
N THR A 95 -12.37 0.16 -1.50
CA THR A 95 -12.48 1.04 -0.33
C THR A 95 -13.30 2.30 -0.57
N ALA A 96 -13.96 2.40 -1.73
CA ALA A 96 -14.84 3.51 -2.09
C ALA A 96 -15.91 3.76 -1.01
N ALA A 97 -16.06 5.04 -0.64
CA ALA A 97 -17.00 5.53 0.37
C ALA A 97 -16.80 5.01 1.80
N LYS A 98 -15.73 4.24 2.08
CA LYS A 98 -15.47 3.70 3.43
C LYS A 98 -14.77 4.73 4.31
N GLN A 99 -15.16 4.79 5.58
CA GLN A 99 -14.52 5.62 6.61
C GLN A 99 -13.63 4.80 7.56
N SER A 100 -13.80 3.48 7.57
CA SER A 100 -12.95 2.52 8.26
C SER A 100 -12.98 1.17 7.55
N LEU A 101 -11.95 0.34 7.76
CA LEU A 101 -11.84 -1.00 7.21
C LEU A 101 -11.80 -2.02 8.34
N SER A 102 -12.63 -3.04 8.27
CA SER A 102 -12.41 -4.29 9.00
C SER A 102 -11.15 -5.00 8.50
N LEU A 103 -10.70 -6.03 9.22
CA LEU A 103 -9.55 -6.83 8.78
C LEU A 103 -9.80 -7.52 7.43
N ILE A 104 -11.04 -7.95 7.17
CA ILE A 104 -11.44 -8.57 5.90
C ILE A 104 -11.31 -7.56 4.76
N GLU A 105 -11.82 -6.34 4.98
CA GLU A 105 -11.76 -5.27 3.97
C GLU A 105 -10.34 -4.76 3.74
N LEU A 106 -9.51 -4.69 4.79
CA LEU A 106 -8.09 -4.41 4.66
C LEU A 106 -7.40 -5.49 3.82
N THR A 107 -7.68 -6.77 4.09
CA THR A 107 -7.11 -7.89 3.34
C THR A 107 -7.49 -7.80 1.86
N GLN A 108 -8.76 -7.52 1.56
CA GLN A 108 -9.23 -7.35 0.18
C GLN A 108 -8.57 -6.14 -0.51
N MET A 109 -8.45 -5.01 0.20
CA MET A 109 -7.77 -3.81 -0.30
C MET A 109 -6.32 -4.10 -0.71
N LEU A 110 -5.55 -4.80 0.14
CA LEU A 110 -4.18 -5.17 -0.19
C LEU A 110 -4.14 -6.17 -1.35
N LYS A 111 -5.00 -7.18 -1.36
CA LYS A 111 -5.05 -8.19 -2.40
C LYS A 111 -5.27 -7.58 -3.79
N GLU A 112 -6.27 -6.70 -3.92
CA GLU A 112 -6.54 -6.01 -5.20
C GLU A 112 -5.39 -5.09 -5.62
N GLY A 113 -4.76 -4.40 -4.66
CA GLY A 113 -3.56 -3.60 -4.89
C GLY A 113 -2.43 -4.44 -5.49
N VAL A 114 -2.11 -5.57 -4.85
CA VAL A 114 -1.03 -6.48 -5.24
C VAL A 114 -1.33 -7.15 -6.58
N GLU A 115 -2.55 -7.63 -6.81
CA GLU A 115 -2.96 -8.15 -8.12
C GLU A 115 -2.79 -7.10 -9.23
N GLY A 116 -3.06 -5.83 -8.92
CA GLY A 116 -2.75 -4.70 -9.78
C GLY A 116 -1.28 -4.63 -10.19
N VAL A 117 -0.38 -4.67 -9.20
CA VAL A 117 1.08 -4.65 -9.41
C VAL A 117 1.52 -5.85 -10.25
N VAL A 118 1.12 -7.06 -9.89
CA VAL A 118 1.48 -8.30 -10.60
C VAL A 118 0.97 -8.26 -12.04
N SER A 119 -0.28 -7.85 -12.25
CA SER A 119 -0.85 -7.78 -13.60
C SER A 119 -0.11 -6.80 -14.51
N ARG A 120 0.45 -5.72 -13.96
CA ARG A 120 1.21 -4.70 -14.68
C ARG A 120 2.68 -5.08 -14.87
N GLY A 121 3.33 -5.59 -13.82
CA GLY A 121 4.75 -5.93 -13.81
C GLY A 121 5.08 -7.33 -14.32
N LYS A 122 4.08 -8.22 -14.40
CA LYS A 122 4.22 -9.63 -14.82
C LYS A 122 5.24 -10.44 -13.98
N ALA A 123 5.50 -10.00 -12.76
CA ALA A 123 6.44 -10.66 -11.86
C ALA A 123 5.94 -12.04 -11.44
N GLU A 124 6.88 -12.99 -11.37
CA GLU A 124 6.72 -14.33 -10.83
C GLU A 124 7.45 -14.47 -9.48
N PRO A 125 7.13 -15.48 -8.65
CA PRO A 125 7.84 -15.73 -7.41
C PRO A 125 9.35 -15.91 -7.61
N ASN A 126 10.14 -15.20 -6.80
CA ASN A 126 11.61 -15.17 -6.83
C ASN A 126 12.24 -14.37 -7.98
N ASP A 127 11.47 -13.57 -8.72
CA ASP A 127 12.02 -12.59 -9.68
C ASP A 127 12.81 -11.46 -9.00
N LYS A 128 12.86 -11.43 -7.66
CA LYS A 128 13.54 -10.43 -6.85
C LYS A 128 12.94 -9.04 -7.05
N THR A 129 11.63 -8.94 -6.84
CA THR A 129 10.86 -7.70 -6.99
C THR A 129 10.09 -7.38 -5.71
N MET A 130 9.40 -6.23 -5.69
CA MET A 130 8.48 -5.89 -4.59
C MET A 130 7.38 -6.94 -4.38
N CYS A 131 7.05 -7.74 -5.40
CA CYS A 131 6.03 -8.78 -5.30
C CYS A 131 6.43 -9.89 -4.31
N ASP A 132 7.73 -10.16 -4.17
CA ASP A 132 8.26 -11.14 -3.20
C ASP A 132 8.01 -10.74 -1.74
N VAL A 133 7.74 -9.45 -1.49
CA VAL A 133 7.27 -8.95 -0.18
C VAL A 133 5.75 -8.93 -0.12
N TRP A 134 5.09 -8.51 -1.20
CA TRP A 134 3.65 -8.34 -1.22
C TRP A 134 2.87 -9.65 -1.07
N TRP A 135 3.29 -10.74 -1.70
CA TRP A 135 2.59 -12.03 -1.58
C TRP A 135 2.60 -12.57 -0.14
N PRO A 136 3.74 -12.63 0.58
CA PRO A 136 3.75 -12.99 2.00
C PRO A 136 2.88 -12.08 2.88
N VAL A 137 2.85 -10.76 2.61
CA VAL A 137 2.01 -9.82 3.36
C VAL A 137 0.53 -10.14 3.19
N VAL A 138 0.06 -10.39 1.96
CA VAL A 138 -1.33 -10.77 1.69
C VAL A 138 -1.68 -12.10 2.38
N ALA A 139 -0.82 -13.12 2.26
CA ALA A 139 -1.03 -14.42 2.89
C ALA A 139 -1.14 -14.30 4.43
N SER A 140 -0.30 -13.45 5.04
CA SER A 140 -0.34 -13.18 6.49
C SER A 140 -1.67 -12.54 6.93
N LEU A 141 -2.20 -11.61 6.14
CA LEU A 141 -3.51 -10.98 6.40
C LEU A 141 -4.67 -11.96 6.20
N GLU A 142 -4.62 -12.81 5.18
CA GLU A 142 -5.61 -13.86 4.96
C GLU A 142 -5.65 -14.85 6.14
N ALA A 143 -4.49 -15.33 6.61
CA ALA A 143 -4.40 -16.20 7.78
C ALA A 143 -4.91 -15.51 9.06
N SER A 144 -4.62 -14.22 9.24
CA SER A 144 -5.10 -13.44 10.38
C SER A 144 -6.63 -13.27 10.35
N SER A 145 -7.20 -13.07 9.16
CA SER A 145 -8.65 -12.99 8.95
C SER A 145 -9.34 -14.32 9.29
N GLN A 146 -8.78 -15.44 8.85
CA GLN A 146 -9.31 -16.78 9.13
C GLN A 146 -9.30 -17.12 10.62
N LYS A 147 -8.18 -16.86 11.33
CA LYS A 147 -8.08 -17.07 12.79
C LYS A 147 -9.15 -16.31 13.56
N ARG A 148 -9.47 -15.08 13.14
CA ARG A 148 -10.49 -14.26 13.79
C ARG A 148 -11.90 -14.79 13.58
N SER A 149 -12.20 -15.31 12.39
CA SER A 149 -13.49 -15.95 12.09
C SER A 149 -13.68 -17.26 12.87
N ALA A 150 -12.62 -18.08 12.96
CA ALA A 150 -12.66 -19.32 13.73
C ALA A 150 -12.83 -19.08 15.25
N GLY A 151 -12.12 -18.08 15.81
CA GLY A 151 -12.27 -17.69 17.22
C GLY A 151 -13.65 -17.11 17.56
N ALA A 152 -14.32 -16.45 16.61
CA ALA A 152 -15.68 -15.94 16.79
C ALA A 152 -16.76 -17.04 16.75
N THR A 153 -16.48 -18.16 16.07
CA THR A 153 -17.42 -19.30 15.98
C THR A 153 -17.32 -20.22 17.20
N GLY A 154 -16.12 -20.33 17.80
CA GLY A 154 -15.89 -21.08 19.04
C GLY A 154 -16.56 -20.49 20.30
N ALA A 155 -16.91 -19.19 20.29
CA ALA A 155 -17.56 -18.52 21.42
C ALA A 155 -19.10 -18.64 21.45
N ARG A 156 -19.73 -19.30 20.46
CA ARG A 156 -21.20 -19.49 20.39
C ARG A 156 -21.70 -20.85 20.88
N PHE A 157 -20.81 -21.76 21.29
CA PHE A 157 -21.16 -23.04 21.88
C PHE A 157 -20.50 -23.18 23.27
N GLY A 158 -21.01 -22.42 24.25
CA GLY A 158 -20.49 -22.44 25.61
C GLY A 158 -21.43 -21.75 26.59
N ARG A 159 -22.54 -22.46 26.89
CA ARG A 159 -23.48 -22.33 28.02
C ARG A 159 -23.97 -20.94 28.43
#